data_AF-A0A183HPM0-F1
#
_entry.id   AF-A0A183HPM0-F1
#
_cell.length_a   1.000
_cell.length_b   1.000
_cell.length_c   1.000
_cell.angle_alpha   90.00
_cell.angle_beta   90.00
_cell.angle_gamma   90.00
#
_symmetry.space_group_name_H-M   'P 1'
#
loop_
_entity.id
_entity.type
_entity.pdbx_description
1 polymer ?
#
loop_
_entity_poly.entity_id
_entity_poly.type
_entity_poly.pdbx_seq_one_letter_code
_entity_poly.pdbx_strand_id
1 'polypeptide(L)'
;MFSGWSVSFFFIYVLWKNLASLILLYQKFVAAYFATVILISFAVCYRYGPPTDIRSYNLAQWTLQLIALVLIYFSCQITDISIGVIALLLLWAVSKNWLINIATKFMSIFNVVWHFLFPQYQRLLTMEEYQKQGEEETRKALEELRQYCRSPKADVWKITSSVSDPKRSVNFCCNLMIFLNY
;
A
#
# COMPACT_ATOMS: atom_id res chain seq x y z
N MET A 1 -21.19 40.79 -25.25
CA MET A 1 -20.41 39.55 -25.46
C MET A 1 -21.33 38.31 -25.38
N PHE A 2 -22.36 38.20 -26.23
CA PHE A 2 -23.39 37.14 -26.14
C PHE A 2 -23.67 36.38 -27.45
N SER A 3 -22.87 36.58 -28.51
CA SER A 3 -23.07 35.91 -29.80
C SER A 3 -22.41 34.53 -29.94
N GLY A 4 -21.48 34.15 -29.05
CA GLY A 4 -20.69 32.92 -29.20
C GLY A 4 -21.49 31.62 -29.02
N TRP A 5 -22.43 31.59 -28.08
CA TRP A 5 -23.22 30.39 -27.78
C TRP A 5 -24.17 30.01 -28.92
N SER A 6 -24.79 31.01 -29.55
CA SER A 6 -25.67 30.79 -30.71
C SER A 6 -24.93 30.15 -31.88
N VAL A 7 -23.69 30.59 -32.14
CA VAL A 7 -22.84 30.00 -33.19
C VAL A 7 -22.47 28.56 -32.86
N SER A 8 -22.07 28.26 -31.61
CA SER A 8 -21.79 26.89 -31.19
C SER A 8 -23.03 25.98 -31.29
N PHE A 9 -24.20 26.44 -30.84
CA PHE A 9 -25.44 25.69 -30.98
C PHE A 9 -25.85 25.52 -32.44
N PHE A 10 -25.61 26.50 -33.29
CA PHE A 10 -25.87 26.41 -34.73
C PHE A 10 -24.95 25.37 -35.39
N PHE A 11 -23.64 25.39 -35.09
CA PHE A 11 -22.72 24.37 -35.56
C PHE A 11 -23.09 22.97 -35.07
N ILE A 12 -23.41 22.82 -33.78
CA ILE A 12 -23.87 21.53 -33.22
C ILE A 12 -25.18 21.09 -33.88
N TYR A 13 -26.11 22.00 -34.12
CA TYR A 13 -27.38 21.70 -34.78
C TYR A 13 -27.17 21.24 -36.23
N VAL A 14 -26.33 21.95 -36.99
CA VAL A 14 -25.99 21.58 -38.38
C VAL A 14 -25.25 20.25 -38.41
N LEU A 15 -24.27 20.03 -37.52
CA LEU A 15 -23.57 18.75 -37.39
C LEU A 15 -24.55 17.63 -37.02
N TRP A 16 -25.44 17.86 -36.06
CA TRP A 16 -26.41 16.87 -35.60
C TRP A 16 -27.40 16.50 -36.69
N LYS A 17 -27.92 17.49 -37.44
CA LYS A 17 -28.87 17.23 -38.54
C LYS A 17 -28.22 16.45 -39.68
N ASN A 18 -26.99 16.79 -40.03
CA ASN A 18 -26.23 16.08 -41.07
C ASN A 18 -25.81 14.67 -40.63
N LEU A 19 -25.32 14.52 -39.40
CA LEU A 19 -24.98 13.21 -38.84
C LEU A 19 -26.22 12.34 -38.65
N ALA A 20 -27.32 12.87 -38.12
CA ALA A 20 -28.57 12.14 -37.98
C ALA A 20 -29.12 11.68 -39.34
N SER A 21 -29.03 12.53 -40.37
CA SER A 21 -29.35 12.16 -41.75
C SER A 21 -28.51 10.97 -42.25
N LEU A 22 -27.18 11.05 -42.07
CA LEU A 22 -26.25 9.97 -42.44
C LEU A 22 -26.49 8.67 -41.64
N ILE A 23 -26.76 8.80 -40.34
CA ILE A 23 -27.03 7.67 -39.44
C ILE A 23 -28.34 6.98 -39.84
N LEU A 24 -29.39 7.73 -40.18
CA LEU A 24 -30.64 7.14 -40.63
C LEU A 24 -30.51 6.48 -42.01
N LEU A 25 -29.75 7.10 -42.91
CA LEU A 25 -29.48 6.56 -44.26
C LEU A 25 -28.68 5.24 -44.22
N TYR A 26 -27.73 5.13 -43.29
CA TYR A 26 -26.83 3.98 -43.15
C TYR A 26 -26.93 3.26 -41.80
N GLN A 27 -28.12 3.24 -41.19
CA GLN A 27 -28.34 2.74 -39.82
C GLN A 27 -27.71 1.36 -39.55
N LYS A 28 -27.80 0.44 -40.51
CA LYS A 28 -27.26 -0.92 -40.37
C LYS A 28 -25.73 -0.92 -40.33
N PHE A 29 -25.08 -0.13 -41.18
CA PHE A 29 -23.62 -0.03 -41.21
C PHE A 29 -23.08 0.70 -39.98
N VAL A 30 -23.75 1.75 -39.53
CA VAL A 30 -23.39 2.48 -38.31
C VAL A 30 -23.54 1.58 -37.08
N ALA A 31 -24.66 0.86 -36.97
CA ALA A 31 -24.88 -0.10 -35.88
C ALA A 31 -23.83 -1.22 -35.89
N ALA A 32 -23.49 -1.76 -37.07
CA ALA A 32 -22.44 -2.76 -37.20
C ALA A 32 -21.07 -2.21 -36.81
N TYR A 33 -20.72 -0.99 -37.22
CA TYR A 33 -19.48 -0.33 -36.82
C TYR A 33 -19.37 -0.19 -35.30
N PHE A 34 -20.39 0.38 -34.64
CA PHE A 34 -20.39 0.49 -33.17
C PHE A 34 -20.32 -0.88 -32.50
N ALA A 35 -21.06 -1.88 -32.99
CA ALA A 35 -20.97 -3.24 -32.48
C ALA A 35 -19.55 -3.80 -32.57
N THR A 36 -18.88 -3.63 -33.72
CA THR A 36 -17.50 -4.10 -33.90
C THR A 36 -16.51 -3.37 -32.99
N VAL A 37 -16.61 -2.04 -32.86
CA VAL A 37 -15.72 -1.25 -32.00
C VAL A 37 -15.94 -1.60 -30.53
N ILE A 38 -17.18 -1.80 -30.10
CA ILE A 38 -17.50 -2.24 -28.73
C ILE A 38 -16.95 -3.64 -28.48
N LEU A 39 -17.16 -4.59 -29.41
CA LEU A 39 -16.63 -5.95 -29.27
C LEU A 39 -15.10 -5.96 -29.22
N ILE A 40 -14.43 -5.20 -30.08
CA ILE A 40 -12.96 -5.08 -30.10
C ILE A 40 -12.48 -4.44 -28.79
N SER A 41 -13.08 -3.33 -28.37
CA SER A 41 -12.71 -2.64 -27.13
C SER A 41 -12.93 -3.54 -25.91
N PHE A 42 -14.04 -4.29 -25.87
CA PHE A 42 -14.33 -5.24 -24.82
C PHE A 42 -13.35 -6.41 -24.83
N ALA A 43 -13.00 -6.95 -25.99
CA ALA A 43 -12.01 -8.01 -26.14
C ALA A 43 -10.61 -7.54 -25.70
N VAL A 44 -10.23 -6.30 -26.05
CA VAL A 44 -8.99 -5.65 -25.60
C VAL A 44 -9.02 -5.49 -24.08
N CYS A 45 -10.05 -4.89 -23.50
CA CYS A 45 -10.19 -4.73 -22.05
C CYS A 45 -10.17 -6.08 -21.30
N TYR A 46 -10.80 -7.11 -21.86
CA TYR A 46 -10.81 -8.46 -21.28
C TYR A 46 -9.43 -9.12 -21.32
N ARG A 47 -8.67 -8.89 -22.41
CA ARG A 47 -7.33 -9.47 -22.60
C ARG A 47 -6.25 -8.77 -21.78
N TYR A 48 -6.30 -7.44 -21.63
CA TYR A 48 -5.32 -6.68 -20.85
C TYR A 48 -5.57 -6.74 -19.34
N GLY A 49 -6.79 -7.11 -18.92
CA GLY A 49 -7.17 -7.16 -17.50
C GLY A 49 -7.38 -5.76 -16.89
N PRO A 50 -8.00 -5.68 -15.70
CA PRO A 50 -8.14 -4.41 -14.99
C PRO A 50 -6.74 -3.86 -14.68
N PRO A 51 -6.49 -2.58 -14.93
CA PRO A 51 -5.15 -2.02 -14.83
C PRO A 51 -4.71 -2.02 -13.36
N THR A 52 -3.77 -2.90 -13.02
CA THR A 52 -3.36 -3.22 -11.64
C THR A 52 -2.51 -2.12 -10.99
N ASP A 53 -1.96 -1.20 -11.77
CA ASP A 53 -1.12 -0.14 -11.24
C ASP A 53 -1.95 0.89 -10.48
N ILE A 54 -1.51 1.26 -9.27
CA ILE A 54 -2.13 2.32 -8.47
C ILE A 54 -2.22 3.65 -9.25
N ARG A 55 -1.26 3.86 -10.18
CA ARG A 55 -1.20 5.04 -11.05
C ARG A 55 -2.33 5.06 -12.07
N SER A 56 -2.68 3.92 -12.67
CA SER A 56 -3.78 3.84 -13.62
C SER A 56 -5.13 4.05 -12.96
N TYR A 57 -5.33 3.57 -11.73
CA TYR A 57 -6.54 3.86 -10.97
C TYR A 57 -6.70 5.36 -10.70
N ASN A 58 -5.62 6.02 -10.24
CA ASN A 58 -5.64 7.45 -10.03
C ASN A 58 -5.95 8.20 -11.33
N LEU A 59 -5.29 7.85 -12.44
CA LEU A 59 -5.52 8.50 -13.73
C LEU A 59 -6.96 8.31 -14.22
N ALA A 60 -7.51 7.10 -14.12
CA ALA A 60 -8.90 6.82 -14.44
C ALA A 60 -9.85 7.67 -13.59
N GLN A 61 -9.60 7.78 -12.29
CA GLN A 61 -10.38 8.63 -11.39
C GLN A 61 -10.32 10.11 -11.81
N TRP A 62 -9.13 10.64 -12.11
CA TRP A 62 -8.97 12.02 -12.60
C TRP A 62 -9.71 12.26 -13.92
N THR A 63 -9.65 11.31 -14.86
CA THR A 63 -10.36 11.43 -16.15
C THR A 63 -11.87 11.43 -15.97
N LEU A 64 -12.41 10.53 -15.15
CA LEU A 64 -13.84 10.48 -14.84
C LEU A 64 -14.31 11.75 -14.13
N GLN A 65 -13.51 12.28 -13.20
CA GLN A 65 -13.82 13.55 -12.53
C GLN A 65 -13.80 14.74 -13.49
N LEU A 66 -12.84 14.81 -14.41
CA LEU A 66 -12.78 15.84 -15.45
C LEU A 66 -14.01 15.76 -16.36
N ILE A 67 -14.35 14.56 -16.83
CA ILE A 67 -15.54 14.33 -17.66
C ILE A 67 -16.81 14.78 -16.92
N ALA A 68 -16.94 14.44 -15.64
CA ALA A 68 -18.08 14.86 -14.82
C ALA A 68 -18.16 16.40 -14.70
N LEU A 69 -17.05 17.09 -14.47
CA LEU A 69 -17.00 18.56 -14.41
C LEU A 69 -17.42 19.20 -15.73
N VAL A 70 -16.94 18.67 -16.84
CA VAL A 70 -17.28 19.14 -18.19
C VAL A 70 -18.77 18.93 -18.47
N LEU A 71 -19.32 17.76 -18.09
CA LEU A 71 -20.75 17.48 -18.23
C LEU A 71 -21.60 18.43 -17.39
N ILE A 72 -21.22 18.68 -16.13
CA ILE A 72 -21.92 19.64 -15.26
C ILE A 72 -21.93 21.03 -15.90
N TYR A 73 -20.79 21.47 -16.43
CA TYR A 73 -20.67 22.75 -17.12
C TYR A 73 -21.58 22.82 -18.36
N PHE A 74 -21.58 21.79 -19.21
CA PHE A 74 -22.45 21.76 -20.40
C PHE A 74 -23.93 21.55 -20.09
N SER A 75 -24.28 20.90 -18.98
CA SER A 75 -25.68 20.66 -18.59
C SER A 75 -26.37 21.89 -18.02
N CYS A 76 -25.62 22.86 -17.48
CA CYS A 76 -26.17 24.05 -16.86
C CYS A 76 -26.19 25.22 -17.85
N GLN A 77 -27.39 25.70 -18.17
CA GLN A 77 -27.58 26.85 -19.06
C GLN A 77 -27.16 28.19 -18.40
N ILE A 78 -27.13 28.24 -17.06
CA ILE A 78 -26.67 29.40 -16.29
C ILE A 78 -25.24 29.13 -15.81
N THR A 79 -24.29 29.89 -16.35
CA THR A 79 -22.85 29.71 -16.08
C THR A 79 -22.51 29.88 -14.61
N ASP A 80 -23.17 30.81 -13.91
CA ASP A 80 -22.88 31.13 -12.51
C ASP A 80 -23.19 29.96 -11.56
N ILE A 81 -24.29 29.25 -11.82
CA ILE A 81 -24.70 28.07 -11.05
C ILE A 81 -23.71 26.93 -11.29
N SER A 82 -23.31 26.71 -12.54
CA SER A 82 -22.35 25.65 -12.89
C SER A 82 -21.00 25.86 -12.19
N ILE A 83 -20.50 27.09 -12.18
CA ILE A 83 -19.23 27.45 -11.53
C ILE A 83 -19.36 27.30 -10.01
N GLY A 84 -20.49 27.73 -9.43
CA GLY A 84 -20.77 27.56 -8.00
C GLY A 84 -20.76 26.10 -7.56
N VAL A 85 -21.41 25.22 -8.33
CA VAL A 85 -21.44 23.77 -8.07
C VAL A 85 -20.04 23.16 -8.19
N ILE A 86 -19.29 23.53 -9.22
CA ILE A 86 -17.90 23.07 -9.40
C ILE A 86 -17.01 23.52 -8.23
N ALA A 87 -17.12 24.80 -7.82
CA ALA A 87 -16.36 25.34 -6.70
C ALA A 87 -16.72 24.64 -5.38
N LEU A 88 -18.01 24.36 -5.14
CA LEU A 88 -18.47 23.62 -3.97
C LEU A 88 -17.91 22.20 -3.93
N LEU A 89 -17.92 21.49 -5.06
CA LEU A 89 -17.37 20.13 -5.16
C LEU A 89 -15.86 20.10 -4.90
N LEU A 90 -15.13 21.09 -5.42
CA LEU A 90 -13.69 21.22 -5.17
C LEU A 90 -13.40 21.56 -3.71
N LEU A 91 -14.16 22.48 -3.11
CA LEU A 91 -14.07 22.82 -1.69
C LEU A 91 -14.33 21.59 -0.81
N TRP A 92 -15.34 20.79 -1.15
CA TRP A 92 -15.65 19.54 -0.47
C TRP A 92 -14.52 18.51 -0.57
N ALA A 93 -13.90 18.37 -1.76
CA ALA A 93 -12.78 17.46 -1.95
C ALA A 93 -11.56 17.86 -1.11
N VAL A 94 -11.25 19.17 -1.04
CA VAL A 94 -10.15 19.69 -0.23
C VAL A 94 -10.45 19.55 1.26
N SER A 95 -11.67 19.86 1.69
CA SER A 95 -12.06 19.77 3.10
C SER A 95 -12.02 18.34 3.62
N LYS A 96 -12.42 17.35 2.82
CA LYS A 96 -12.32 15.92 3.19
C LYS A 96 -10.87 15.51 3.46
N ASN A 97 -9.93 15.84 2.57
CA ASN A 97 -8.51 15.50 2.76
C ASN A 97 -7.92 16.21 3.97
N TRP A 98 -8.27 17.48 4.19
CA TRP A 98 -7.83 18.25 5.34
C TRP A 98 -8.35 17.67 6.66
N LEU A 99 -9.64 17.32 6.72
CA LEU A 99 -10.28 16.70 7.89
C LEU A 99 -9.65 15.33 8.23
N ILE A 100 -9.38 14.49 7.23
CA ILE A 100 -8.73 13.18 7.46
C ILE A 100 -7.31 13.37 8.01
N ASN A 101 -6.56 14.35 7.50
CA ASN A 101 -5.21 14.65 7.97
C ASN A 101 -5.21 15.18 9.42
N ILE A 102 -6.20 16.00 9.79
CA ILE A 102 -6.37 16.45 11.18
C ILE A 102 -6.77 15.30 12.09
N ALA A 103 -7.74 14.47 11.68
CA ALA A 103 -8.21 13.35 12.46
C ALA A 103 -7.09 12.32 12.72
N THR A 104 -6.25 12.04 11.73
CA THR A 104 -5.11 11.13 11.88
C THR A 104 -4.04 11.70 12.82
N LYS A 105 -3.73 13.00 12.74
CA LYS A 105 -2.84 13.67 13.71
C LYS A 105 -3.42 13.65 15.13
N PHE A 106 -4.71 13.94 15.27
CA PHE A 106 -5.39 13.90 16.56
C PHE A 106 -5.37 12.49 17.15
N MET A 107 -5.68 11.46 16.34
CA MET A 107 -5.59 10.06 16.75
C MET A 107 -4.18 9.65 17.16
N SER A 108 -3.13 10.12 16.46
CA SER A 108 -1.76 9.83 16.85
C SER A 108 -1.40 10.44 18.21
N ILE A 109 -1.77 11.70 18.45
CA ILE A 109 -1.53 12.38 19.74
C ILE A 109 -2.32 11.67 20.83
N PHE A 110 -3.59 11.36 20.57
CA PHE A 110 -4.45 10.65 21.49
C PHE A 110 -3.87 9.27 21.84
N ASN A 111 -3.36 8.53 20.85
CA ASN A 111 -2.77 7.22 21.07
C ASN A 111 -1.49 7.30 21.93
N VAL A 112 -0.65 8.32 21.74
CA VAL A 112 0.52 8.58 22.60
C VAL A 112 0.10 8.92 24.03
N VAL A 113 -0.86 9.82 24.20
CA VAL A 113 -1.41 10.19 25.51
C VAL A 113 -2.05 8.97 26.19
N TRP A 114 -2.77 8.15 25.42
CA TRP A 114 -3.41 6.92 25.89
C TRP A 114 -2.37 5.89 26.34
N HIS A 115 -1.30 5.68 25.57
CA HIS A 115 -0.22 4.77 25.94
C HIS A 115 0.59 5.27 27.14
N PHE A 116 0.68 6.58 27.31
CA PHE A 116 1.30 7.20 28.49
C PHE A 116 0.43 7.03 29.74
N LEU A 117 -0.90 7.16 29.61
CA LEU A 117 -1.84 7.00 30.72
C LEU A 117 -2.10 5.53 31.07
N PHE A 118 -2.08 4.66 30.07
CA PHE A 118 -2.24 3.21 30.18
C PHE A 118 -1.02 2.50 29.59
N PRO A 119 0.12 2.48 30.31
CA PRO A 119 1.26 1.68 29.90
C PRO A 119 0.81 0.21 29.85
N GLN A 120 0.95 -0.42 28.68
CA GLN A 120 0.64 -1.84 28.56
C GLN A 120 1.53 -2.62 29.51
N TYR A 121 0.91 -3.40 30.40
CA TYR A 121 1.61 -4.26 31.35
C TYR A 121 2.40 -5.29 30.55
N GLN A 122 3.72 -5.11 30.42
CA GLN A 122 4.57 -6.13 29.85
C GLN A 122 4.48 -7.35 30.78
N ARG A 123 3.86 -8.42 30.27
CA ARG A 123 3.73 -9.68 31.01
C ARG A 123 5.14 -10.18 31.31
N LEU A 124 5.51 -10.19 32.59
CA LEU A 124 6.72 -10.87 33.05
C LEU A 124 6.65 -12.33 32.57
N LEU A 125 7.73 -12.81 31.96
CA LEU A 125 7.87 -14.21 31.54
C LEU A 125 7.54 -15.09 32.75
N THR A 126 6.71 -16.11 32.55
CA THR A 126 6.46 -17.07 33.62
C THR A 126 7.75 -17.82 33.94
N MET A 127 7.89 -18.31 35.17
CA MET A 127 9.11 -19.04 35.59
C MET A 127 9.45 -20.19 34.64
N GLU A 128 8.43 -20.87 34.09
CA GLU A 128 8.59 -21.96 33.11
C GLU A 128 9.16 -21.47 31.77
N GLU A 129 8.67 -20.35 31.24
CA GLU A 129 9.19 -19.75 30.00
C GLU A 129 10.64 -19.29 30.19
N TYR A 130 10.97 -18.74 31.36
CA TYR A 130 12.33 -18.33 31.71
C TYR A 130 13.29 -19.52 31.78
N GLN A 131 12.86 -20.62 32.39
CA GLN A 131 13.66 -21.85 32.47
C GLN A 131 13.93 -22.44 31.07
N LYS A 132 12.89 -22.55 30.23
CA LYS A 132 13.05 -23.04 28.84
C LYS A 132 14.03 -22.18 28.05
N GLN A 133 13.91 -20.86 28.14
CA GLN A 133 14.80 -19.96 27.42
C GLN A 133 16.24 -20.04 27.96
N GLY A 134 16.40 -20.21 29.27
CA GLY A 134 17.70 -20.47 29.89
C GLY A 134 18.35 -21.77 29.39
N GLU A 135 17.59 -22.85 29.28
CA GLU A 135 18.07 -24.13 28.75
C GLU A 135 18.48 -24.03 27.27
N GLU A 136 17.67 -23.36 26.44
CA GLU A 136 17.95 -23.18 25.02
C GLU A 136 19.21 -22.34 24.79
N GLU A 137 19.35 -21.20 25.47
CA GLU A 137 20.54 -20.34 25.36
C GLU A 137 21.78 -21.01 25.94
N THR A 138 21.66 -21.75 27.05
CA THR A 138 22.77 -22.52 27.62
C THR A 138 23.24 -23.61 26.65
N ARG A 139 22.32 -24.31 25.99
CA ARG A 139 22.66 -25.34 24.99
C ARG A 139 23.41 -24.74 23.79
N LYS A 140 22.92 -23.61 23.25
CA LYS A 140 23.59 -22.91 22.14
C LYS A 140 25.00 -22.48 22.52
N ALA A 141 25.17 -21.85 23.68
CA ALA A 141 26.49 -21.43 24.16
C ALA A 141 27.44 -22.63 24.36
N LEU A 142 26.94 -23.76 24.85
CA LEU A 142 27.73 -24.99 25.01
C LEU A 142 28.16 -25.58 23.65
N GLU A 143 27.29 -25.53 22.64
CA GLU A 143 27.59 -25.96 21.27
C GLU A 143 28.64 -25.06 20.61
N GLU A 144 28.54 -23.74 20.76
CA GLU A 144 29.54 -22.78 20.30
C GLU A 144 30.90 -23.05 20.97
N LEU A 145 30.93 -23.27 22.29
CA LEU A 145 32.15 -23.64 23.01
C LEU A 145 32.73 -24.96 22.49
N ARG A 146 31.88 -25.96 22.23
CA ARG A 146 32.32 -27.25 21.67
C ARG A 146 32.95 -27.08 20.29
N GLN A 147 32.32 -26.28 19.41
CA GLN A 147 32.88 -25.98 18.08
C GLN A 147 34.19 -25.22 18.18
N TYR A 148 34.29 -24.24 19.08
CA TYR A 148 35.50 -23.48 19.32
C TYR A 148 36.66 -24.40 19.75
N CYS A 149 36.44 -25.28 20.75
CA CYS A 149 37.42 -26.25 21.22
C CYS A 149 37.85 -27.29 20.16
N ARG A 150 36.98 -27.59 19.18
CA ARG A 150 37.30 -28.50 18.07
C ARG A 150 38.19 -27.85 17.00
N SER A 151 38.30 -26.53 16.98
CA SER A 151 39.10 -25.81 15.99
C SER A 151 40.60 -25.78 16.39
N PRO A 152 41.54 -25.96 15.45
CA PRO A 152 42.99 -25.97 15.73
C PRO A 152 43.57 -24.59 16.08
N LYS A 153 42.73 -23.55 16.20
CA LYS A 153 43.08 -22.19 16.64
C LYS A 153 42.63 -21.90 18.08
N ALA A 154 42.19 -22.91 18.82
CA ALA A 154 41.70 -22.74 20.18
C ALA A 154 42.86 -22.50 21.16
N ASP A 155 42.97 -21.27 21.67
CA ASP A 155 43.89 -20.93 22.78
C ASP A 155 43.30 -21.42 24.11
N VAL A 156 43.30 -22.74 24.30
CA VAL A 156 42.79 -23.42 25.51
C VAL A 156 43.40 -22.84 26.79
N TRP A 157 44.67 -22.43 26.72
CA TRP A 157 45.41 -21.82 27.83
C TRP A 157 44.89 -20.44 28.22
N LYS A 158 44.43 -19.63 27.25
CA LYS A 158 43.89 -18.28 27.50
C LYS A 158 42.53 -18.32 28.18
N ILE A 159 41.69 -19.28 27.80
CA ILE A 159 40.40 -19.54 28.45
C ILE A 159 40.62 -20.04 29.88
N THR A 160 41.54 -20.99 30.05
CA THR A 160 41.85 -21.58 31.37
C THR A 160 42.39 -20.54 32.36
N SER A 161 43.14 -19.52 31.89
CA SER A 161 43.60 -18.42 32.74
C SER A 161 42.52 -17.38 33.09
N SER A 162 41.42 -17.31 32.33
CA SER A 162 40.36 -16.30 32.52
C SER A 162 39.25 -16.74 33.47
N VAL A 163 39.19 -18.03 33.82
CA VAL A 163 38.11 -18.61 34.63
C VAL A 163 38.57 -18.79 36.07
N SER A 164 37.73 -18.36 37.02
CA SER A 164 38.07 -18.26 38.45
C SER A 164 38.46 -19.61 39.10
N ASP A 165 37.97 -20.73 38.56
CA ASP A 165 38.29 -22.09 39.03
C ASP A 165 38.87 -22.96 37.90
N PRO A 166 40.21 -22.94 37.72
CA PRO A 166 40.85 -23.61 36.57
C PRO A 166 40.70 -25.14 36.62
N LYS A 167 40.71 -25.77 37.80
CA LYS A 167 40.63 -27.24 37.94
C LYS A 167 39.30 -27.82 37.46
N ARG A 168 38.18 -27.14 37.75
CA ARG A 168 36.83 -27.61 37.38
C ARG A 168 36.60 -27.47 35.88
N SER A 169 37.08 -26.37 35.29
CA SER A 169 36.96 -26.10 33.86
C SER A 169 37.86 -27.00 33.00
N VAL A 170 39.07 -27.31 33.46
CA VAL A 170 39.97 -28.25 32.78
C VAL A 170 39.38 -29.67 32.79
N ASN A 171 38.85 -30.13 33.92
CA ASN A 171 38.17 -31.43 33.99
C ASN A 171 36.95 -31.49 33.06
N PHE A 172 36.18 -30.41 32.94
CA PHE A 172 35.03 -30.34 32.04
C PHE A 172 35.46 -30.37 30.57
N CYS A 173 36.46 -29.58 30.17
CA CYS A 173 36.97 -29.57 28.79
C CYS A 173 37.63 -30.91 28.42
N CYS A 174 38.38 -31.52 29.34
CA CYS A 174 39.07 -32.79 29.11
C CYS A 174 38.09 -33.96 28.99
N ASN A 175 37.07 -34.05 29.87
CA ASN A 175 36.00 -35.04 29.72
C ASN A 175 35.21 -34.84 28.42
N LEU A 176 34.91 -33.59 28.05
CA LEU A 176 34.23 -33.28 26.80
C LEU A 176 35.05 -33.72 25.58
N MET A 177 36.38 -33.58 25.63
CA MET A 177 37.28 -34.00 24.55
C MET A 177 37.44 -35.52 24.48
N ILE A 178 37.43 -36.22 25.63
CA ILE A 178 37.43 -37.69 25.69
C ILE A 178 36.11 -38.26 25.11
N PHE A 179 34.97 -37.65 25.43
CA PHE A 179 33.65 -38.04 24.90
C PHE A 179 33.47 -37.74 23.40
N LEU A 180 34.37 -36.98 22.78
CA LEU A 180 34.36 -36.65 21.35
C LEU A 180 35.32 -37.52 20.52
N ASN A 181 36.19 -38.30 21.17
CA ASN A 181 37.17 -39.19 20.54
C ASN A 181 36.75 -40.68 20.60
N TYR A 182 35.55 -40.97 21.12
CA TYR A 182 34.89 -42.28 21.13
C TYR A 182 33.52 -42.12 20.46
#